data_AF-A0AAW5PDU2-F1
#
_entry.id   AF-A0AAW5PDU2-F1
#
_cell.length_a   1.000
_cell.length_b   1.000
_cell.length_c   1.000
_cell.angle_alpha   90.00
_cell.angle_beta   90.00
_cell.angle_gamma   90.00
#
_symmetry.space_group_name_H-M   'P 1'
#
loop_
_entity.id
_entity.type
_entity.pdbx_description
1 polymer ?
#
loop_
_entity_poly.entity_id
_entity_poly.type
_entity_poly.pdbx_seq_one_letter_code
_entity_poly.pdbx_strand_id
1 'polypeptide(L)'
;MTPDLPDIRSLDFREVFSSKILYDGTQGEEHLREISRFISSQTDGAVAAFDLRDLEYIGYSYAKPTIRTPLRRQNVGEYGDRRIILLAEERDEFLEGIEAALKEEDMAVLVADSAEDPLDSIEPLGHIKDHLLETFHDVKEAGPATTAQVSSRLDQSLQNANNRLRSLDDLGLIRREKVDSTSGGKEWQVRIL
;
A
#
# COMPACT_ATOMS: atom_id res chain seq x y z
N MET A 1 -15.62 -17.84 0.04
CA MET A 1 -15.47 -16.95 1.20
C MET A 1 -14.91 -15.66 0.65
N THR A 2 -15.62 -14.55 0.78
CA THR A 2 -15.03 -13.23 0.55
C THR A 2 -13.87 -13.10 1.54
N PRO A 3 -12.65 -12.74 1.10
CA PRO A 3 -11.56 -12.49 2.05
C PRO A 3 -12.03 -11.43 3.04
N ASP A 4 -11.84 -11.67 4.33
CA ASP A 4 -12.14 -10.69 5.37
C ASP A 4 -11.18 -9.51 5.15
N LEU A 5 -11.71 -8.37 4.71
CA LEU A 5 -10.92 -7.18 4.47
C LEU A 5 -10.37 -6.68 5.81
N PRO A 6 -9.14 -6.14 5.84
CA PRO A 6 -8.63 -5.52 7.06
C PRO A 6 -9.50 -4.32 7.48
N ASP A 7 -9.33 -3.86 8.72
CA ASP A 7 -9.96 -2.61 9.17
C ASP A 7 -9.35 -1.43 8.39
N ILE A 8 -10.11 -0.89 7.42
CA ILE A 8 -9.70 0.25 6.59
C ILE A 8 -10.25 1.54 7.21
N ARG A 9 -9.35 2.49 7.45
CA ARG A 9 -9.65 3.77 8.07
C ARG A 9 -9.16 4.87 7.15
N SER A 10 -10.07 5.73 6.70
CA SER A 10 -9.77 6.79 5.75
C SER A 10 -9.44 8.12 6.43
N LEU A 11 -8.46 8.83 5.86
CA LEU A 11 -8.14 10.23 6.15
C LEU A 11 -8.40 11.04 4.88
N ASP A 12 -9.48 11.80 4.85
CA ASP A 12 -9.82 12.69 3.73
C ASP A 12 -8.89 13.91 3.72
N PHE A 13 -7.98 13.97 2.75
CA PHE A 13 -7.01 15.06 2.63
C PHE A 13 -7.71 16.40 2.36
N ARG A 14 -8.79 16.41 1.58
CA ARG A 14 -9.53 17.63 1.26
C ARG A 14 -10.20 18.20 2.50
N GLU A 15 -10.88 17.37 3.28
CA GLU A 15 -11.57 17.80 4.50
C GLU A 15 -10.57 18.20 5.59
N VAL A 16 -9.59 17.34 5.87
CA VAL A 16 -8.63 17.53 6.97
C VAL A 16 -7.74 18.76 6.73
N PHE A 17 -7.34 19.01 5.49
CA PHE A 17 -6.48 20.15 5.14
C PHE A 17 -7.25 21.32 4.52
N SER A 18 -8.58 21.21 4.42
CA SER A 18 -9.49 22.27 3.93
C SER A 18 -9.05 22.88 2.58
N SER A 19 -8.52 22.06 1.68
CA SER A 19 -8.04 22.49 0.36
C SER A 19 -8.26 21.40 -0.68
N LYS A 20 -8.53 21.81 -1.92
CA LYS A 20 -8.57 20.93 -3.09
C LYS A 20 -7.24 20.85 -3.83
N ILE A 21 -6.32 21.78 -3.57
CA ILE A 21 -5.03 21.90 -4.24
C ILE A 21 -3.95 21.88 -3.16
N LEU A 22 -3.07 20.88 -3.20
CA LEU A 22 -2.05 20.64 -2.18
C LEU A 22 -0.68 20.53 -2.84
N TYR A 23 0.12 21.60 -2.83
CA TYR A 23 1.37 21.64 -3.61
C TYR A 23 2.58 22.17 -2.85
N ASP A 24 2.38 22.85 -1.72
CA ASP A 24 3.45 23.46 -0.93
C ASP A 24 4.09 22.45 0.03
N GLY A 25 5.38 22.16 -0.18
CA GLY A 25 6.13 21.26 0.70
C GLY A 25 6.19 21.72 2.15
N THR A 26 6.19 23.03 2.43
CA THR A 26 6.20 23.54 3.82
C THR A 26 4.90 23.20 4.54
N GLN A 27 3.75 23.39 3.87
CA GLN A 27 2.46 22.93 4.42
C GLN A 27 2.43 21.41 4.60
N GLY A 28 2.98 20.66 3.65
CA GLY A 28 3.09 19.21 3.76
C GLY A 28 3.87 18.74 4.99
N GLU A 29 4.96 19.42 5.35
CA GLU A 29 5.73 19.15 6.59
C GLU A 29 4.93 19.46 7.86
N GLU A 30 4.11 20.51 7.84
CA GLU A 30 3.20 20.82 8.95
C GLU A 30 2.13 19.74 9.12
N HIS A 31 1.57 19.27 8.01
CA HIS A 31 0.51 18.26 7.93
C HIS A 31 1.01 16.84 8.26
N LEU A 32 2.29 16.54 8.05
CA LEU A 32 2.89 15.24 8.36
C LEU A 32 2.64 14.82 9.83
N ARG A 33 2.60 15.76 10.77
CA ARG A 33 2.31 15.41 12.18
C ARG A 33 0.91 14.82 12.33
N GLU A 34 -0.07 15.38 11.64
CA GLU A 34 -1.46 14.92 11.72
C GLU A 34 -1.61 13.56 11.03
N ILE A 35 -1.00 13.40 9.86
CA ILE A 35 -0.95 12.12 9.14
C ILE A 35 -0.32 11.03 10.02
N SER A 36 0.80 11.34 10.68
CA SER A 36 1.49 10.38 11.55
C SER A 36 0.64 10.00 12.76
N ARG A 37 -0.07 10.96 13.37
CA ARG A 37 -1.00 10.68 14.48
C ARG A 37 -2.15 9.80 14.02
N PHE A 38 -2.72 10.10 12.86
CA PHE A 38 -3.80 9.31 12.28
C PHE A 38 -3.38 7.85 12.13
N ILE A 39 -2.26 7.56 11.46
CA ILE A 39 -1.77 6.18 11.28
C ILE A 39 -1.54 5.51 12.63
N SER A 40 -0.79 6.14 13.53
CA SER A 40 -0.43 5.54 14.83
C SER A 40 -1.63 5.35 15.77
N SER A 41 -2.73 6.07 15.56
CA SER A 41 -3.96 5.90 16.34
C SER A 41 -4.81 4.70 15.91
N GLN A 42 -4.52 4.10 14.74
CA GLN A 42 -5.25 2.93 14.27
C GLN A 42 -4.87 1.66 15.04
N THR A 43 -5.76 0.67 15.00
CA THR A 43 -5.50 -0.66 15.55
C THR A 43 -4.33 -1.34 14.82
N ASP A 44 -3.68 -2.29 15.48
CA ASP A 44 -2.67 -3.12 14.84
C ASP A 44 -3.31 -3.91 13.69
N GLY A 45 -2.59 -4.05 12.60
CA GLY A 45 -3.06 -4.70 11.37
C GLY A 45 -3.99 -3.84 10.50
N ALA A 46 -4.38 -2.63 10.94
CA ALA A 46 -5.25 -1.75 10.17
C ALA A 46 -4.59 -1.23 8.88
N VAL A 47 -5.43 -0.75 7.96
CA VAL A 47 -5.03 -0.03 6.75
C VAL A 47 -5.47 1.43 6.87
N ALA A 48 -4.50 2.34 6.88
CA ALA A 48 -4.72 3.77 6.77
C ALA A 48 -4.86 4.15 5.29
N ALA A 49 -6.08 4.43 4.86
CA ALA A 49 -6.35 4.91 3.52
C ALA A 49 -6.23 6.45 3.47
N PHE A 50 -5.33 6.97 2.66
CA PHE A 50 -5.28 8.41 2.38
C PHE A 50 -6.23 8.69 1.24
N ASP A 51 -7.34 9.34 1.57
CA ASP A 51 -8.39 9.62 0.61
C ASP A 51 -8.05 10.92 -0.13
N LEU A 52 -7.65 10.75 -1.38
CA LEU A 52 -7.28 11.81 -2.31
C LEU A 52 -8.41 12.09 -3.31
N ARG A 53 -9.54 11.38 -3.21
CA ARG A 53 -10.71 11.61 -4.04
C ARG A 53 -11.22 13.03 -3.78
N ASP A 54 -11.78 13.66 -4.80
CA ASP A 54 -12.18 15.07 -4.80
C ASP A 54 -11.06 16.13 -4.62
N LEU A 55 -9.78 15.74 -4.55
CA LEU A 55 -8.68 16.68 -4.73
C LEU A 55 -8.52 17.01 -6.22
N GLU A 56 -8.30 18.28 -6.52
CA GLU A 56 -8.05 18.75 -7.89
C GLU A 56 -6.57 18.63 -8.26
N TYR A 57 -5.67 18.72 -7.28
CA TYR A 57 -4.23 18.61 -7.52
C TYR A 57 -3.44 18.28 -6.27
N ILE A 58 -2.44 17.39 -6.41
CA ILE A 58 -1.39 17.17 -5.43
C ILE A 58 -0.01 17.33 -6.08
N GLY A 59 0.74 18.32 -5.62
CA GLY A 59 2.06 18.63 -6.14
C GLY A 59 3.14 17.70 -5.58
N TYR A 60 4.13 17.41 -6.41
CA TYR A 60 5.31 16.61 -6.05
C TYR A 60 5.98 17.06 -4.74
N SER A 61 6.15 18.36 -4.51
CA SER A 61 6.77 18.88 -3.28
C SER A 61 5.95 18.60 -2.03
N TYR A 62 4.62 18.59 -2.14
CA TYR A 62 3.70 18.25 -1.04
C TYR A 62 3.63 16.73 -0.79
N ALA A 63 3.73 15.92 -1.85
CA ALA A 63 3.71 14.46 -1.77
C ALA A 63 4.90 13.88 -0.99
N LYS A 64 6.07 14.55 -1.00
CA LYS A 64 7.27 14.10 -0.25
C LYS A 64 7.03 13.96 1.27
N PRO A 65 6.59 15.01 1.98
CA PRO A 65 6.30 14.88 3.40
C PRO A 65 4.99 14.11 3.67
N THR A 66 3.97 14.21 2.82
CA THR A 66 2.64 13.67 3.17
C THR A 66 2.37 12.24 2.70
N ILE A 67 3.06 11.76 1.67
CA ILE A 67 2.89 10.39 1.14
C ILE A 67 4.18 9.59 1.32
N ARG A 68 5.28 10.07 0.75
CA ARG A 68 6.55 9.32 0.75
C ARG A 68 7.11 9.13 2.16
N THR A 69 7.14 10.18 2.98
CA THR A 69 7.68 10.07 4.34
C THR A 69 6.91 9.05 5.19
N PRO A 70 5.57 9.07 5.24
CA PRO A 70 4.79 8.02 5.90
C PRO A 70 5.08 6.62 5.36
N LEU A 71 5.16 6.43 4.04
CA LEU A 71 5.50 5.12 3.46
C LEU A 71 6.90 4.67 3.86
N ARG A 72 7.87 5.59 3.93
CA ARG A 72 9.24 5.26 4.35
C ARG A 72 9.25 4.78 5.79
N ARG A 73 8.50 5.47 6.65
CA ARG A 73 8.31 5.09 8.06
C ARG A 73 7.61 3.74 8.21
N GLN A 74 6.60 3.47 7.39
CA GLN A 74 5.97 2.15 7.31
C GLN A 74 6.99 1.07 6.94
N ASN A 75 7.79 1.27 5.89
CA ASN A 75 8.70 0.25 5.37
C ASN A 75 9.84 -0.08 6.35
N VAL A 76 10.19 0.84 7.27
CA VAL A 76 11.14 0.56 8.37
C VAL A 76 10.45 0.10 9.66
N GLY A 77 9.13 -0.08 9.66
CA GLY A 77 8.34 -0.61 10.77
C GLY A 77 7.97 0.39 11.86
N GLU A 78 8.09 1.70 11.62
CA GLU A 78 7.75 2.74 12.63
C GLU A 78 6.25 2.70 13.02
N TYR A 79 5.38 2.26 12.11
CA TYR A 79 3.94 2.11 12.35
C TYR A 79 3.51 0.69 12.71
N GLY A 80 4.45 -0.19 13.05
CA GLY A 80 4.17 -1.60 13.32
C GLY A 80 3.74 -2.34 12.05
N ASP A 81 2.65 -3.08 12.13
CA ASP A 81 2.07 -3.84 11.01
C ASP A 81 0.94 -3.07 10.29
N ARG A 82 0.75 -1.78 10.57
CA ARG A 82 -0.21 -0.94 9.85
C ARG A 82 0.26 -0.70 8.42
N ARG A 83 -0.67 -0.67 7.47
CA ARG A 83 -0.39 -0.40 6.04
C ARG A 83 -1.04 0.90 5.59
N ILE A 84 -0.50 1.52 4.55
CA ILE A 84 -0.97 2.75 3.93
C ILE A 84 -1.36 2.44 2.49
N ILE A 85 -2.54 2.89 2.09
CA ILE A 85 -2.98 2.92 0.69
C ILE A 85 -3.45 4.33 0.33
N LEU A 86 -3.58 4.61 -0.96
CA LEU A 86 -4.24 5.81 -1.46
C LEU A 86 -5.62 5.44 -2.02
N LEU A 87 -6.60 6.32 -1.83
CA LEU A 87 -7.85 6.27 -2.58
C LEU A 87 -7.85 7.39 -3.62
N ALA A 88 -7.98 7.03 -4.89
CA ALA A 88 -8.04 7.96 -6.01
C ALA A 88 -8.83 7.34 -7.17
N GLU A 89 -9.73 8.13 -7.76
CA GLU A 89 -10.54 7.73 -8.92
C GLU A 89 -9.77 7.94 -10.24
N GLU A 90 -9.11 9.10 -10.39
CA GLU A 90 -8.30 9.44 -11.55
C GLU A 90 -6.82 9.09 -11.27
N ARG A 91 -6.25 8.20 -12.08
CA ARG A 91 -4.89 7.69 -11.88
C ARG A 91 -3.83 8.25 -12.82
N ASP A 92 -4.24 8.99 -13.84
CA ASP A 92 -3.35 9.53 -14.88
C ASP A 92 -2.56 10.74 -14.33
N GLU A 93 -2.72 11.92 -14.93
CA GLU A 93 -1.91 13.12 -14.62
C GLU A 93 -1.99 13.55 -13.13
N PHE A 94 -3.09 13.22 -12.44
CA PHE A 94 -3.29 13.56 -11.04
C PHE A 94 -2.25 12.93 -10.10
N LEU A 95 -1.81 11.70 -10.37
CA LEU A 95 -0.90 10.96 -9.49
C LEU A 95 0.59 11.14 -9.87
N GLU A 96 0.90 11.80 -10.98
CA GLU A 96 2.29 12.01 -11.45
C GLU A 96 3.18 12.66 -10.38
N GLY A 97 2.63 13.62 -9.63
CA GLY A 97 3.37 14.28 -8.54
C GLY A 97 3.77 13.29 -7.44
N ILE A 98 2.89 12.34 -7.12
CA ILE A 98 3.13 11.29 -6.13
C ILE A 98 4.14 10.28 -6.70
N GLU A 99 3.93 9.79 -7.92
CA GLU A 99 4.85 8.86 -8.59
C GLU A 99 6.28 9.42 -8.64
N ALA A 100 6.43 10.67 -9.05
CA ALA A 100 7.72 11.34 -9.11
C ALA A 100 8.38 11.43 -7.73
N ALA A 101 7.60 11.66 -6.66
CA ALA A 101 8.13 11.70 -5.31
C ALA A 101 8.60 10.31 -4.84
N LEU A 102 7.83 9.26 -5.11
CA LEU A 102 8.15 7.87 -4.75
C LEU A 102 9.36 7.33 -5.51
N LYS A 103 9.49 7.69 -6.79
CA LYS A 103 10.59 7.27 -7.67
C LYS A 103 11.97 7.69 -7.14
N GLU A 104 12.08 8.78 -6.39
CA GLU A 104 13.37 9.23 -5.82
C GLU A 104 13.99 8.22 -4.84
N GLU A 105 13.16 7.37 -4.23
CA GLU A 105 13.59 6.41 -3.20
C GLU A 105 13.21 4.96 -3.58
N ASP A 106 12.93 4.69 -4.88
CA ASP A 106 12.50 3.38 -5.39
C ASP A 106 11.31 2.78 -4.62
N MET A 107 10.34 3.64 -4.28
CA MET A 107 9.17 3.26 -3.48
C MET A 107 7.92 3.03 -4.32
N ALA A 108 6.96 2.35 -3.71
CA ALA A 108 5.63 2.14 -4.25
C ALA A 108 4.55 2.22 -3.15
N VAL A 109 3.30 2.37 -3.56
CA VAL A 109 2.12 2.36 -2.70
C VAL A 109 0.96 1.71 -3.45
N LEU A 110 -0.02 1.17 -2.74
CA LEU A 110 -1.25 0.68 -3.37
C LEU A 110 -2.26 1.81 -3.52
N VAL A 111 -2.97 1.81 -4.65
CA VAL A 111 -4.02 2.77 -4.97
C VAL A 111 -5.29 2.01 -5.33
N ALA A 112 -6.40 2.37 -4.70
CA ALA A 112 -7.73 1.85 -5.02
C ALA A 112 -8.69 3.02 -5.29
N ASP A 113 -9.83 2.77 -5.92
CA ASP A 113 -10.91 3.75 -6.11
C ASP A 113 -11.89 3.79 -4.91
N SER A 114 -11.96 2.71 -4.13
CA SER A 114 -12.91 2.55 -3.04
C SER A 114 -12.27 1.95 -1.79
N ALA A 115 -12.74 2.40 -0.62
CA ALA A 115 -12.43 1.77 0.66
C ALA A 115 -13.35 0.59 0.97
N GLU A 116 -14.54 0.52 0.35
CA GLU A 116 -15.53 -0.54 0.62
C GLU A 116 -15.14 -1.86 -0.03
N ASP A 117 -14.59 -1.78 -1.24
CA ASP A 117 -14.02 -2.91 -1.97
C ASP A 117 -12.74 -2.49 -2.68
N PRO A 118 -11.63 -2.30 -1.95
CA PRO A 118 -10.39 -1.87 -2.56
C PRO A 118 -9.83 -2.93 -3.50
N LEU A 119 -10.06 -4.22 -3.23
CA LEU A 119 -9.40 -5.32 -3.94
C LEU A 119 -9.78 -5.39 -5.43
N ASP A 120 -10.97 -4.91 -5.79
CA ASP A 120 -11.43 -4.87 -7.19
C ASP A 120 -10.50 -4.02 -8.06
N SER A 121 -10.14 -2.83 -7.58
CA SER A 121 -9.37 -1.85 -8.36
C SER A 121 -7.93 -1.66 -7.88
N ILE A 122 -7.52 -2.30 -6.77
CA ILE A 122 -6.22 -2.02 -6.15
C ILE A 122 -5.06 -2.30 -7.09
N GLU A 123 -4.24 -1.30 -7.35
CA GLU A 123 -3.03 -1.44 -8.15
C GLU A 123 -1.86 -0.73 -7.50
N PRO A 124 -0.62 -1.18 -7.75
CA PRO A 124 0.54 -0.46 -7.28
C PRO A 124 0.82 0.80 -8.10
N LEU A 125 1.27 1.85 -7.42
CA LEU A 125 1.72 3.12 -7.97
C LEU A 125 3.17 3.37 -7.53
N GLY A 126 4.03 3.81 -8.45
CA GLY A 126 5.45 4.09 -8.19
C GLY A 126 6.39 3.11 -8.89
N HIS A 127 7.57 2.87 -8.31
CA HIS A 127 8.60 2.06 -8.96
C HIS A 127 8.61 0.62 -8.44
N ILE A 128 8.31 -0.33 -9.32
CA ILE A 128 8.28 -1.76 -9.02
C ILE A 128 8.94 -2.51 -10.17
N LYS A 129 9.78 -3.50 -9.84
CA LYS A 129 10.42 -4.35 -10.85
C LYS A 129 9.37 -5.26 -11.49
N ASP A 130 9.43 -5.45 -12.80
CA ASP A 130 8.45 -6.25 -13.57
C ASP A 130 8.14 -7.61 -12.94
N HIS A 131 9.17 -8.29 -12.45
CA HIS A 131 9.03 -9.62 -11.85
C HIS A 131 8.34 -9.61 -10.47
N LEU A 132 8.36 -8.48 -9.75
CA LEU A 132 7.59 -8.27 -8.53
C LEU A 132 6.15 -7.91 -8.89
N LEU A 133 5.94 -7.11 -9.93
CA LEU A 133 4.61 -6.77 -10.42
C LEU A 133 3.84 -8.01 -10.91
N GLU A 134 4.52 -8.90 -11.66
CA GLU A 134 3.99 -10.22 -12.03
C GLU A 134 3.53 -11.03 -10.81
N THR A 135 4.35 -11.07 -9.75
CA THR A 135 4.00 -11.77 -8.51
C THR A 135 2.87 -11.09 -7.74
N PHE A 136 2.79 -9.76 -7.77
CA PHE A 136 1.67 -9.02 -7.17
C PHE A 136 0.35 -9.40 -7.85
N HIS A 137 0.30 -9.37 -9.19
CA HIS A 137 -0.92 -9.73 -9.92
C HIS A 137 -1.33 -11.19 -9.71
N ASP A 138 -0.38 -12.13 -9.66
CA ASP A 138 -0.69 -13.54 -9.31
C ASP A 138 -1.36 -13.67 -7.94
N VAL A 139 -0.89 -12.92 -6.93
CA VAL A 139 -1.50 -12.91 -5.59
C VAL A 139 -2.86 -12.20 -5.59
N LYS A 140 -3.01 -11.10 -6.34
CA LYS A 140 -4.27 -10.37 -6.48
C LYS A 140 -5.35 -11.26 -7.11
N GLU A 141 -5.04 -11.95 -8.21
CA GLU A 141 -5.97 -12.81 -8.94
C GLU A 141 -6.34 -14.09 -8.17
N ALA A 142 -5.36 -14.71 -7.51
CA ALA A 142 -5.59 -15.96 -6.78
C ALA A 142 -6.22 -15.77 -5.40
N GLY A 143 -6.11 -14.57 -4.83
CA GLY A 143 -6.42 -14.31 -3.43
C GLY A 143 -5.37 -14.89 -2.47
N PRO A 144 -5.71 -15.10 -1.19
CA PRO A 144 -4.77 -15.59 -0.19
C PRO A 144 -4.10 -16.90 -0.62
N ALA A 145 -2.77 -16.89 -0.73
CA ALA A 145 -1.99 -18.00 -1.27
C ALA A 145 -0.79 -18.33 -0.37
N THR A 146 -0.26 -19.54 -0.48
CA THR A 146 1.00 -19.92 0.18
C THR A 146 2.17 -19.70 -0.77
N THR A 147 3.39 -19.58 -0.23
CA THR A 147 4.61 -19.47 -1.06
C THR A 147 4.72 -20.62 -2.06
N ALA A 148 4.29 -21.83 -1.68
CA ALA A 148 4.31 -22.99 -2.57
C ALA A 148 3.34 -22.87 -3.75
N GLN A 149 2.15 -22.31 -3.50
CA GLN A 149 1.18 -22.05 -4.56
C GLN A 149 1.67 -20.99 -5.54
N VAL A 150 2.21 -19.87 -5.04
CA VAL A 150 2.81 -18.81 -5.88
C VAL A 150 3.98 -19.37 -6.71
N SER A 151 4.88 -20.13 -6.08
CA SER A 151 6.01 -20.80 -6.75
C SER A 151 5.56 -21.71 -7.88
N SER A 152 4.48 -22.48 -7.67
CA SER A 152 3.94 -23.39 -8.67
C SER A 152 3.25 -22.67 -9.82
N ARG A 153 2.52 -21.58 -9.56
CA ARG A 153 1.80 -20.84 -10.60
C ARG A 153 2.73 -20.05 -11.52
N LEU A 154 3.79 -19.47 -10.94
CA LEU A 154 4.78 -18.68 -11.67
C LEU A 154 5.91 -19.52 -12.29
N ASP A 155 5.89 -20.85 -12.13
CA ASP A 155 6.96 -21.78 -12.54
C ASP A 155 8.35 -21.34 -12.05
N GLN A 156 8.46 -21.09 -10.73
CA GLN A 156 9.70 -20.62 -10.10
C GLN A 156 10.11 -21.53 -8.96
N SER A 157 11.38 -21.42 -8.55
CA SER A 157 11.81 -22.07 -7.32
C SER A 157 11.14 -21.45 -6.09
N LEU A 158 10.89 -22.28 -5.07
CA LEU A 158 10.33 -21.83 -3.78
C LEU A 158 11.14 -20.67 -3.18
N GLN A 159 12.46 -20.70 -3.34
CA GLN A 159 13.35 -19.65 -2.86
C GLN A 159 13.12 -18.33 -3.61
N ASN A 160 12.96 -18.37 -4.94
CA ASN A 160 12.71 -17.18 -5.74
C ASN A 160 11.34 -16.58 -5.41
N ALA A 161 10.30 -17.40 -5.33
CA ALA A 161 8.96 -16.96 -4.93
C ALA A 161 8.98 -16.31 -3.53
N ASN A 162 9.64 -16.94 -2.55
CA ASN A 162 9.76 -16.37 -1.20
C ASN A 162 10.49 -15.02 -1.18
N ASN A 163 11.53 -14.86 -1.99
CA ASN A 163 12.26 -13.59 -2.08
C ASN A 163 11.41 -12.49 -2.72
N ARG A 164 10.67 -12.80 -3.80
CA ARG A 164 9.74 -11.85 -4.43
C ARG A 164 8.64 -11.41 -3.46
N LEU A 165 8.03 -12.36 -2.75
CA LEU A 165 7.01 -12.09 -1.74
C LEU A 165 7.55 -11.24 -0.58
N ARG A 166 8.78 -11.49 -0.12
CA ARG A 166 9.44 -10.61 0.86
C ARG A 166 9.61 -9.20 0.35
N SER A 167 10.11 -9.03 -0.87
CA SER A 167 10.30 -7.69 -1.45
C SER A 167 8.98 -6.93 -1.61
N LEU A 168 7.89 -7.62 -1.95
CA LEU A 168 6.55 -7.01 -1.99
C LEU A 168 6.04 -6.62 -0.60
N ASP A 169 6.30 -7.44 0.42
CA ASP A 169 5.92 -7.18 1.83
C ASP A 169 6.73 -6.02 2.43
N ASP A 170 8.02 -5.93 2.09
CA ASP A 170 8.92 -4.83 2.47
C ASP A 170 8.49 -3.49 1.82
N LEU A 171 7.94 -3.54 0.60
CA LEU A 171 7.32 -2.39 -0.06
C LEU A 171 5.91 -2.08 0.48
N GLY A 172 5.33 -2.98 1.27
CA GLY A 172 3.97 -2.86 1.80
C GLY A 172 2.85 -3.10 0.78
N LEU A 173 3.15 -3.77 -0.32
CA LEU A 173 2.18 -4.08 -1.39
C LEU A 173 1.41 -5.38 -1.13
N ILE A 174 1.91 -6.23 -0.23
CA ILE A 174 1.22 -7.43 0.25
C ILE A 174 1.40 -7.55 1.77
N ARG A 175 0.65 -8.46 2.38
CA ARG A 175 0.91 -8.95 3.74
C ARG A 175 1.32 -10.39 3.73
N ARG A 176 2.21 -10.74 4.66
CA ARG A 176 2.63 -12.12 4.93
C ARG A 176 2.27 -12.47 6.37
N GLU A 177 1.44 -13.48 6.55
CA GLU A 177 0.93 -13.88 7.85
C GLU A 177 1.19 -15.37 8.09
N LYS A 178 1.43 -15.74 9.35
CA LYS A 178 1.51 -17.15 9.74
C LYS A 178 0.12 -17.63 10.10
N VAL A 179 -0.40 -18.54 9.30
CA VAL A 179 -1.69 -19.21 9.53
C VAL A 179 -1.45 -20.65 9.97
N ASP A 180 -2.42 -21.21 10.70
CA ASP A 180 -2.40 -22.63 11.01
C ASP A 180 -2.72 -23.43 9.74
N SER A 181 -1.88 -24.42 9.44
CA SER A 181 -2.07 -25.25 8.25
C SER A 181 -3.15 -26.31 8.48
N THR A 182 -3.84 -26.69 7.41
CA THR A 182 -4.87 -27.74 7.42
C THR A 182 -4.30 -29.12 7.81
N SER A 183 -2.99 -29.31 7.65
CA SER A 183 -2.25 -30.54 7.94
C SER A 183 -1.53 -30.53 9.30
N GLY A 184 -1.70 -29.46 10.09
CA GLY A 184 -1.00 -29.25 11.36
C GLY A 184 0.37 -28.58 11.16
N GLY A 185 0.61 -27.49 11.89
CA GLY A 185 1.79 -26.65 11.78
C GLY A 185 1.46 -25.20 11.43
N LYS A 186 2.48 -24.35 11.26
CA LYS A 186 2.32 -22.97 10.78
C LYS A 186 2.82 -22.85 9.35
N GLU A 187 2.00 -22.30 8.47
CA GLU A 187 2.37 -21.96 7.10
C GLU A 187 2.29 -20.44 6.89
N TRP A 188 3.12 -19.91 5.99
CA TRP A 188 3.03 -18.51 5.59
C TRP A 188 1.99 -18.37 4.47
N GLN A 189 0.94 -17.61 4.75
CA GLN A 189 -0.01 -17.15 3.76
C GLN A 189 0.34 -15.71 3.37
N VAL A 190 0.10 -15.39 2.10
CA VAL A 190 0.26 -14.07 1.54
C VAL A 190 -1.07 -13.60 0.97
N ARG A 191 -1.37 -12.30 1.10
CA ARG A 191 -2.57 -11.69 0.54
C ARG A 191 -2.31 -10.23 0.18
N ILE A 192 -3.18 -9.67 -0.67
CA ILE A 192 -3.27 -8.23 -0.87
C ILE A 192 -4.00 -7.65 0.34
N LEU A 193 -3.39 -6.63 0.96
CA LEU A 193 -3.83 -5.95 2.19
C LEU A 193 -3.97 -6.81 3.45
#